data_AF-A0AAU4NQG2-F1
#
_entry.id   AF-A0AAU4NQG2-F1
#
_cell.length_a   1.000
_cell.length_b   1.000
_cell.length_c   1.000
_cell.angle_alpha   90.00
_cell.angle_beta   90.00
_cell.angle_gamma   90.00
#
_symmetry.space_group_name_H-M   'P 1'
#
loop_
_entity.id
_entity.type
_entity.pdbx_description
1 polymer ?
#
loop_
_entity_poly.entity_id
_entity_poly.type
_entity_poly.pdbx_seq_one_letter_code
_entity_poly.pdbx_strand_id
1 'polypeptide(L)'
;MTVRMYSVDDVADMLGLHVRTVRGYVRSGRLPAVRIGKQYRISGEDLETFTGQAASTLRTEHRVEVTSIVDIDTVDRETADRLTALLARATGDARPDSEPLRVNTAYDAQRDRLKVVVLGAPREVSRLLDYLEGLLAA
;
A
#
# COMPACT_ATOMS: atom_id res chain seq x y z
N MET A 1 21.06 2.93 22.28
CA MET A 1 20.65 1.78 21.46
C MET A 1 21.89 1.23 20.75
N THR A 2 22.17 -0.07 20.86
CA THR A 2 23.37 -0.69 20.26
C THR A 2 23.10 -1.09 18.82
N VAL A 3 23.83 -0.52 17.86
CA VAL A 3 23.73 -0.89 16.44
C VAL A 3 24.32 -2.28 16.24
N ARG A 4 23.52 -3.23 15.74
CA ARG A 4 24.01 -4.57 15.37
C ARG A 4 24.81 -4.48 14.09
N MET A 5 26.06 -4.95 14.13
CA MET A 5 26.99 -4.95 13.01
C MET A 5 27.39 -6.38 12.67
N TYR A 6 27.19 -6.77 11.42
CA TYR A 6 27.51 -8.08 10.89
C TYR A 6 28.81 -8.04 10.09
N SER A 7 29.59 -9.11 10.17
CA SER A 7 30.67 -9.34 9.22
C SER A 7 30.12 -9.86 7.90
N VAL A 8 30.97 -9.88 6.88
CA VAL A 8 30.61 -10.44 5.57
C VAL A 8 30.29 -11.92 5.67
N ASP A 9 31.00 -12.64 6.55
CA ASP A 9 30.80 -14.07 6.79
C ASP A 9 29.45 -14.32 7.49
N ASP A 10 29.09 -13.52 8.51
CA ASP A 10 27.77 -13.61 9.15
C ASP A 10 26.63 -13.39 8.14
N VAL A 11 26.79 -12.42 7.23
CA VAL A 11 25.79 -12.14 6.18
C VAL A 11 25.70 -13.27 5.16
N ALA A 12 26.83 -13.89 4.84
CA ALA A 12 26.86 -15.05 3.95
C ALA A 12 26.05 -16.21 4.53
N ASP A 13 26.26 -16.50 5.82
CA ASP A 13 25.53 -17.54 6.54
C ASP A 13 24.03 -17.22 6.65
N MET A 14 23.68 -15.98 7.00
CA MET A 14 22.28 -15.55 7.12
C MET A 14 21.51 -15.63 5.80
N LEU A 15 22.16 -15.32 4.67
CA LEU A 15 21.52 -15.32 3.35
C LEU A 15 21.65 -16.67 2.62
N GLY A 16 22.39 -17.64 3.18
CA GLY A 16 22.72 -18.88 2.49
C GLY A 16 23.55 -18.66 1.22
N LEU A 17 24.33 -17.59 1.18
CA LEU A 17 25.16 -17.21 0.03
C LEU A 17 26.63 -17.51 0.28
N HIS A 18 27.38 -17.74 -0.79
CA HIS A 18 28.83 -17.84 -0.66
C HIS A 18 29.45 -16.48 -0.31
N VAL A 19 30.41 -16.43 0.62
CA VAL A 19 31.12 -15.21 1.07
C VAL A 19 31.63 -14.36 -0.11
N ARG A 20 32.12 -15.01 -1.17
CA ARG A 20 32.57 -14.34 -2.40
C ARG A 20 31.48 -13.48 -3.06
N THR A 21 30.24 -13.95 -3.06
CA THR A 21 29.08 -13.25 -3.63
C THR A 21 28.76 -12.02 -2.80
N VAL A 22 28.74 -12.14 -1.47
CA VAL A 22 28.51 -11.02 -0.56
C VAL A 22 29.62 -9.96 -0.71
N ARG A 23 30.89 -10.38 -0.80
CA ARG A 23 32.02 -9.47 -1.12
C ARG A 23 31.85 -8.79 -2.46
N GLY A 24 31.28 -9.48 -3.45
CA GLY A 24 30.92 -8.92 -4.74
C GLY A 24 29.91 -7.79 -4.61
N TYR A 25 28.83 -8.01 -3.84
CA TYR A 25 27.81 -6.98 -3.59
C TYR A 25 28.32 -5.77 -2.83
N VAL A 26 29.19 -5.98 -1.84
CA VAL A 26 29.83 -4.87 -1.12
C VAL A 26 30.72 -4.05 -2.07
N ARG A 27 31.53 -4.72 -2.92
CA ARG A 27 32.42 -4.03 -3.87
C ARG A 27 31.65 -3.31 -4.97
N SER A 28 30.53 -3.86 -5.43
CA SER A 28 29.69 -3.23 -6.44
C SER A 28 28.78 -2.14 -5.87
N GLY A 29 28.82 -1.90 -4.56
CA GLY A 29 27.95 -0.94 -3.87
C GLY A 29 26.48 -1.38 -3.75
N ARG A 30 26.15 -2.64 -4.07
CA ARG A 30 24.78 -3.15 -3.99
C ARG A 30 24.37 -3.43 -2.53
N LEU A 31 25.33 -3.81 -1.70
CA LEU A 31 25.15 -3.97 -0.25
C LEU A 31 26.01 -2.93 0.48
N PRO A 32 25.40 -1.93 1.14
CA PRO A 32 26.16 -0.95 1.89
C PRO A 32 26.96 -1.61 3.03
N ALA A 33 28.22 -1.21 3.16
CA ALA A 33 29.09 -1.69 4.23
C ALA A 33 30.09 -0.61 4.60
N VAL A 34 30.34 -0.46 5.90
CA VAL A 34 31.37 0.42 6.45
C VAL A 34 32.63 -0.38 6.73
N ARG A 35 33.80 0.20 6.44
CA ARG A 35 35.08 -0.44 6.74
C ARG A 35 35.51 -0.06 8.15
N ILE A 36 35.50 -1.02 9.06
CA ILE A 36 35.96 -0.83 10.44
C ILE A 36 37.25 -1.62 10.61
N GLY A 37 38.37 -0.89 10.64
CA GLY A 37 39.72 -1.46 10.60
C GLY A 37 39.98 -2.21 9.29
N LYS A 38 40.29 -3.52 9.38
CA LYS A 38 40.60 -4.38 8.22
C LYS A 38 39.38 -5.12 7.67
N GLN A 39 38.21 -4.97 8.27
CA GLN A 39 37.01 -5.74 7.93
C GLN A 39 35.89 -4.82 7.44
N TYR A 40 35.07 -5.34 6.53
CA TYR A 40 33.77 -4.74 6.23
C TYR A 40 32.77 -5.14 7.31
N ARG A 41 31.96 -4.17 7.73
CA ARG A 41 30.85 -4.34 8.64
C ARG A 41 29.59 -3.83 7.96
N ILE A 42 28.54 -4.62 8.02
CA ILE A 42 27.25 -4.35 7.42
C ILE A 42 26.29 -4.10 8.58
N SER A 43 25.58 -2.98 8.58
CA SER A 43 24.57 -2.73 9.60
C SER A 43 23.35 -3.64 9.36
N GLY A 44 22.61 -3.98 10.40
CA GLY A 44 21.36 -4.72 10.23
C GLY A 44 20.37 -4.01 9.32
N GLU A 45 20.30 -2.68 9.40
CA GLU A 45 19.44 -1.84 8.55
C GLU A 45 19.82 -1.92 7.06
N ASP A 46 21.12 -1.87 6.75
CA ASP A 46 21.61 -2.01 5.37
C ASP A 46 21.32 -3.40 4.80
N LEU A 47 21.42 -4.45 5.64
CA LEU A 47 21.10 -5.81 5.26
C LEU A 47 19.59 -6.01 5.02
N GLU A 48 18.76 -5.48 5.91
CA GLU A 48 17.30 -5.47 5.76
C GLU A 48 16.90 -4.70 4.48
N THR A 49 17.57 -3.58 4.18
CA THR A 49 17.38 -2.83 2.93
C THR A 49 17.77 -3.64 1.71
N PHE A 50 18.92 -4.28 1.76
CA PHE A 50 19.41 -5.11 0.67
C PHE A 50 18.51 -6.32 0.36
N THR A 51 17.91 -6.93 1.39
CA THR A 51 16.99 -8.06 1.26
C THR A 51 15.57 -7.66 0.88
N GLY A 52 15.30 -6.35 0.76
CA GLY A 52 13.95 -5.83 0.53
C GLY A 52 13.05 -5.89 1.76
N GLN A 53 13.60 -6.21 2.94
CA GLN A 53 12.90 -6.20 4.22
C GLN A 53 12.81 -4.79 4.84
N ALA A 54 13.50 -3.79 4.28
CA ALA A 54 13.39 -2.38 4.71
C ALA A 54 12.02 -1.73 4.46
N ALA A 55 11.01 -2.47 4.02
CA ALA A 55 9.65 -1.94 3.93
C ALA A 55 8.97 -1.71 5.31
N SER A 56 9.67 -1.86 6.44
CA SER A 56 9.07 -1.71 7.76
C SER A 56 9.97 -1.04 8.83
N THR A 57 10.94 -0.21 8.45
CA THR A 57 11.56 0.69 9.42
C THR A 57 10.72 1.98 9.51
N LEU A 58 9.79 1.98 10.48
CA LEU A 58 9.05 3.14 10.97
C LEU A 58 7.96 3.75 10.08
N ARG A 59 6.97 2.95 9.64
CA ARG A 59 5.61 3.51 9.51
C ARG A 59 5.03 3.75 10.91
N THR A 60 5.50 4.82 11.55
CA THR A 60 4.88 5.41 12.76
C THR A 60 3.56 6.10 12.42
N GLU A 61 3.16 6.11 11.15
CA GLU A 61 1.83 6.51 10.74
C GLU A 61 0.93 5.28 10.85
N HIS A 62 -0.02 5.34 11.79
CA HIS A 62 -1.13 4.39 11.83
C HIS A 62 -1.81 4.42 10.47
N ARG A 63 -1.55 3.42 9.61
CA ARG A 63 -2.26 3.28 8.35
C ARG A 63 -3.68 2.79 8.67
N VAL A 64 -4.63 3.71 8.66
CA VAL A 64 -6.05 3.44 8.87
C VAL A 64 -6.71 3.31 7.50
N GLU A 65 -7.34 2.18 7.27
CA GLU A 65 -8.10 1.89 6.05
C GLU A 65 -9.54 1.57 6.44
N VAL A 66 -10.50 2.01 5.62
CA VAL A 66 -11.92 1.77 5.81
C VAL A 66 -12.47 1.04 4.59
N THR A 67 -13.22 -0.03 4.86
CA THR A 67 -14.12 -0.65 3.90
C THR A 67 -15.55 -0.23 4.25
N SER A 68 -16.23 0.42 3.33
CA SER A 68 -17.66 0.73 3.46
C SER A 68 -18.45 -0.04 2.42
N ILE A 69 -19.57 -0.64 2.85
CA ILE A 69 -20.53 -1.29 1.96
C ILE A 69 -21.82 -0.49 2.07
N VAL A 70 -22.28 0.05 0.96
CA VAL A 70 -23.51 0.83 0.85
C VAL A 70 -24.50 0.03 0.02
N ASP A 71 -25.63 -0.31 0.61
CA ASP A 71 -26.78 -0.90 -0.08
C ASP A 71 -27.78 0.22 -0.35
N ILE A 72 -28.14 0.42 -1.62
CA ILE A 72 -29.10 1.42 -2.07
C ILE A 72 -30.27 0.67 -2.72
N ASP A 73 -31.41 0.66 -2.04
CA ASP A 73 -32.64 0.05 -2.53
C ASP A 73 -33.41 1.02 -3.45
N THR A 74 -34.38 0.51 -4.21
CA THR A 74 -35.26 1.30 -5.09
C THR A 74 -34.53 2.10 -6.17
N VAL A 75 -33.43 1.56 -6.69
CA VAL A 75 -32.64 2.17 -7.77
C VAL A 75 -32.98 1.45 -9.07
N ASP A 76 -33.45 2.18 -10.08
CA ASP A 76 -33.65 1.61 -11.41
C ASP A 76 -32.32 1.48 -12.18
N ARG A 77 -32.35 0.75 -13.31
CA ARG A 77 -31.14 0.52 -14.10
C ARG A 77 -30.48 1.81 -14.60
N GLU A 78 -31.27 2.80 -15.02
CA GLU A 78 -30.74 4.08 -15.51
C GLU A 78 -29.99 4.84 -14.40
N THR A 79 -30.57 4.91 -13.22
CA THR A 79 -29.96 5.55 -12.04
C THR A 79 -28.72 4.78 -11.58
N ALA A 80 -28.76 3.44 -11.61
CA ALA A 80 -27.61 2.60 -11.27
C ALA A 80 -26.42 2.78 -12.23
N ASP A 81 -26.69 2.85 -13.53
CA ASP A 81 -25.67 3.09 -14.57
C ASP A 81 -25.07 4.50 -14.41
N ARG A 82 -25.92 5.50 -14.15
CA ARG A 82 -25.49 6.88 -13.88
C ARG A 82 -24.61 6.96 -12.62
N LEU A 83 -25.03 6.34 -11.52
CA LEU A 83 -24.28 6.28 -10.27
C LEU A 83 -22.92 5.61 -10.47
N THR A 84 -22.89 4.47 -11.16
CA THR A 84 -21.66 3.74 -11.46
C THR A 84 -20.69 4.59 -12.29
N ALA A 85 -21.18 5.26 -13.34
CA ALA A 85 -20.36 6.13 -14.18
C ALA A 85 -19.79 7.33 -13.41
N LEU A 86 -20.58 7.95 -12.53
CA LEU A 86 -20.13 9.07 -11.71
C LEU A 86 -19.08 8.64 -10.67
N LEU A 87 -19.30 7.52 -9.99
CA LEU A 87 -18.36 6.95 -9.02
C LEU A 87 -17.02 6.57 -9.67
N ALA A 88 -17.04 5.97 -10.86
CA ALA A 88 -15.82 5.63 -11.60
C ALA A 88 -14.97 6.89 -11.95
N ARG A 89 -15.63 8.02 -12.24
CA ARG A 89 -14.93 9.29 -12.48
C ARG A 89 -14.35 9.87 -11.19
N ALA A 90 -15.09 9.81 -10.09
CA ALA A 90 -14.62 10.27 -8.78
C ALA A 90 -13.36 9.52 -8.30
N THR A 91 -13.21 8.24 -8.65
CA THR A 91 -11.98 7.48 -8.35
C THR A 91 -10.78 7.82 -9.25
N GLY A 92 -11.03 8.34 -10.46
CA GLY A 92 -9.97 8.66 -11.43
C GLY A 92 -9.30 10.02 -11.21
N ASP A 93 -9.93 10.91 -10.45
CA ASP A 93 -9.44 12.27 -10.16
C ASP A 93 -8.55 12.33 -8.89
N ALA A 94 -8.15 11.16 -8.38
CA ALA A 94 -7.28 11.07 -7.22
C ALA A 94 -5.92 11.74 -7.53
N ARG A 95 -5.57 12.74 -6.71
CA ARG A 95 -4.26 13.41 -6.77
C ARG A 95 -3.14 12.36 -6.74
N PRO A 96 -2.02 12.58 -7.46
CA PRO A 96 -0.91 11.63 -7.55
C PRO A 96 -0.29 11.25 -6.19
N ASP A 97 -0.60 12.00 -5.12
CA ASP A 97 -0.11 11.83 -3.75
C ASP A 97 -1.17 11.26 -2.77
N SER A 98 -2.39 10.95 -3.24
CA SER A 98 -3.47 10.39 -2.42
C SER A 98 -3.53 8.88 -2.56
N GLU A 99 -3.73 8.16 -1.45
CA GLU A 99 -3.94 6.71 -1.48
C GLU A 99 -5.13 6.38 -2.40
N PRO A 100 -5.00 5.42 -3.33
CA PRO A 100 -6.00 5.18 -4.36
C PRO A 100 -7.29 4.63 -3.73
N LEU A 101 -8.38 5.39 -3.84
CA LEU A 101 -9.72 4.96 -3.49
C LEU A 101 -10.19 3.89 -4.48
N ARG A 102 -10.55 2.71 -3.98
CA ARG A 102 -11.14 1.64 -4.80
C ARG A 102 -12.64 1.61 -4.61
N VAL A 103 -13.39 1.64 -5.70
CA VAL A 103 -14.84 1.53 -5.70
C VAL A 103 -15.24 0.38 -6.60
N ASN A 104 -16.15 -0.46 -6.12
CA ASN A 104 -16.77 -1.53 -6.88
C ASN A 104 -18.29 -1.41 -6.75
N THR A 105 -19.02 -1.49 -7.86
CA THR A 105 -20.48 -1.41 -7.89
C THR A 105 -21.08 -2.70 -8.45
N ALA A 106 -22.20 -3.15 -7.87
CA ALA A 106 -22.94 -4.30 -8.35
C ALA A 106 -24.44 -4.01 -8.29
N TYR A 107 -25.09 -4.02 -9.45
CA TYR A 107 -26.53 -3.80 -9.58
C TYR A 107 -27.29 -5.13 -9.66
N ASP A 108 -28.31 -5.30 -8.82
CA ASP A 108 -29.24 -6.42 -8.82
C ASP A 108 -30.60 -5.96 -9.38
N ALA A 109 -30.84 -6.28 -10.65
CA ALA A 109 -32.07 -5.92 -11.36
C ALA A 109 -33.32 -6.69 -10.90
N GLN A 110 -33.17 -7.79 -10.14
CA GLN A 110 -34.33 -8.50 -9.58
C GLN A 110 -34.83 -7.83 -8.29
N ARG A 111 -33.99 -7.01 -7.65
CA ARG A 111 -34.27 -6.36 -6.38
C ARG A 111 -34.24 -4.84 -6.46
N ASP A 112 -34.04 -4.28 -7.66
CA ASP A 112 -33.83 -2.84 -7.89
C ASP A 112 -32.87 -2.24 -6.87
N ARG A 113 -31.71 -2.89 -6.72
CA ARG A 113 -30.75 -2.59 -5.66
C ARG A 113 -29.35 -2.43 -6.21
N LEU A 114 -28.68 -1.35 -5.82
CA LEU A 114 -27.27 -1.11 -6.11
C LEU A 114 -26.44 -1.31 -4.85
N LYS A 115 -25.43 -2.17 -4.93
CA LYS A 115 -24.39 -2.32 -3.91
C LYS A 115 -23.13 -1.57 -4.33
N VAL A 116 -22.60 -0.75 -3.44
CA VAL A 116 -21.34 -0.04 -3.63
C VAL A 116 -20.37 -0.46 -2.52
N VAL A 117 -19.18 -0.93 -2.91
CA VAL A 117 -18.10 -1.28 -1.99
C VAL A 117 -16.96 -0.30 -2.19
N VAL A 118 -16.56 0.37 -1.13
CA VAL A 118 -15.55 1.43 -1.14
C VAL A 118 -14.42 1.03 -0.20
N LEU A 119 -13.18 1.12 -0.65
CA LEU A 119 -11.97 0.85 0.13
C LEU A 119 -10.99 2.02 -0.01
N GLY A 120 -10.54 2.58 1.11
CA GLY A 120 -9.49 3.59 1.11
C GLY A 120 -9.31 4.27 2.46
N ALA A 121 -8.60 5.41 2.45
CA ALA A 121 -8.41 6.22 3.64
C ALA A 121 -9.76 6.78 4.16
N PRO A 122 -10.00 6.84 5.48
CA PRO A 122 -11.27 7.27 6.07
C PRO A 122 -11.81 8.59 5.49
N ARG A 123 -10.93 9.57 5.28
CA ARG A 123 -11.30 10.91 4.78
C ARG A 123 -11.86 10.87 3.36
N GLU A 124 -11.26 10.07 2.48
CA GLU A 124 -11.72 9.97 1.09
C GLU A 124 -13.01 9.15 1.02
N VAL A 125 -13.14 8.10 1.84
CA VAL A 125 -14.39 7.34 1.96
C VAL A 125 -15.53 8.24 2.43
N SER A 126 -15.34 9.04 3.48
CA SER A 126 -16.39 9.96 3.97
C SER A 126 -16.85 10.94 2.90
N ARG A 127 -15.93 11.57 2.17
CA ARG A 127 -16.30 12.48 1.07
C ARG A 127 -17.14 11.79 0.01
N LEU A 128 -16.79 10.56 -0.37
CA LEU A 128 -17.55 9.80 -1.35
C LEU A 128 -18.98 9.50 -0.84
N LEU A 129 -19.12 9.18 0.45
CA LEU A 129 -20.43 8.96 1.06
C LEU A 129 -21.29 10.23 1.06
N ASP A 130 -20.70 11.39 1.38
CA ASP A 130 -21.39 12.69 1.31
C ASP A 130 -21.87 12.99 -0.13
N TYR A 131 -21.04 12.71 -1.14
CA TYR A 131 -21.43 12.86 -2.55
C TYR A 131 -22.55 11.92 -2.97
N LEU A 132 -22.53 10.66 -2.49
CA LEU A 132 -23.57 9.68 -2.75
C LEU A 132 -24.91 10.11 -2.14
N GLU A 133 -24.90 10.57 -0.89
CA GLU A 133 -26.10 11.07 -0.22
C GLU A 133 -26.68 12.28 -0.97
N GLY A 134 -25.84 13.26 -1.34
CA GLY A 134 -26.27 14.43 -2.11
C GLY A 134 -26.85 14.09 -3.48
N LEU A 135 -26.38 13.02 -4.14
CA LEU A 135 -26.89 12.57 -5.43
C LEU A 135 -28.21 11.81 -5.31
N LEU A 136 -28.42 11.07 -4.22
CA LEU A 136 -29.68 10.37 -3.95
C LEU A 136 -30.78 11.30 -3.44
N ALA A 137 -30.40 12.45 -2.85
CA ALA A 137 -31.33 13.46 -2.35
C ALA A 137 -31.82 14.47 -3.42
N ALA A 138 -31.30 14.39 -4.66
CA ALA A 138 -31.58 15.31 -5.76
C ALA A 138 -32.52 14.72 -6.82
#